data_AF-A0A9N9DWR6-F1
#
_entry.id   AF-A0A9N9DWR6-F1
#
_cell.length_a   1.000
_cell.length_b   1.000
_cell.length_c   1.000
_cell.angle_alpha   90.00
_cell.angle_beta   90.00
_cell.angle_gamma   90.00
#
_symmetry.space_group_name_H-M   'P 1'
#
loop_
_entity.id
_entity.type
_entity.pdbx_description
1 polymer ?
#
loop_
_entity_poly.entity_id
_entity_poly.type
_entity_poly.pdbx_seq_one_letter_code
_entity_poly.pdbx_strand_id
1 'polypeptide(L)'
;MTSLAVLGITSFLDFAGLSMFIKKISIYLFIGATFYFSRIIKKDIDIKHNSDSSARDMIFNEILANRNAKFNAELISRDENFTVEIQRILTILNTSTVKLDEIEQVLQNYHNNFGRVATEFESINTSIVTLQSKINQCYTMILRTEEIEFDQQSVMSQASNHSTGQASNYSTGQASNYSASQASNYSAGISLTIWNQFKQIFDQIMTENNYTLEEMCLSVAMDIRSLGKNIKKVMVQGFYERNIKKKNGYISTLDQIGLWIDSKTNNLGSK
;
A
#
# COMPACT_ATOMS: atom_id res chain seq x y z
N MET A 1 -1.28 19.24 -2.23
CA MET A 1 -0.54 18.31 -1.36
C MET A 1 0.88 18.82 -1.19
N THR A 2 1.06 19.84 -0.34
CA THR A 2 2.36 20.45 -0.04
C THR A 2 2.67 20.16 1.43
N SER A 3 3.45 19.12 1.74
CA SER A 3 3.99 18.95 3.11
C SER A 3 5.05 17.86 3.25
N LEU A 4 5.12 16.88 2.36
CA LEU A 4 5.97 15.69 2.62
C LEU A 4 7.48 15.94 2.40
N ALA A 5 7.85 16.95 1.60
CA ALA A 5 9.25 17.28 1.31
C ALA A 5 9.97 18.04 2.45
N VAL A 6 9.24 18.67 3.39
CA VAL A 6 9.85 19.57 4.38
C VAL A 6 10.31 18.84 5.65
N LEU A 7 9.69 17.71 6.01
CA LEU A 7 9.98 17.01 7.28
C LEU A 7 11.27 16.17 7.28
N GLY A 8 11.75 15.73 6.12
CA GLY A 8 12.97 14.93 6.03
C GLY A 8 14.27 15.75 6.12
N ILE A 9 14.25 16.97 5.57
CA ILE A 9 15.44 17.81 5.42
C ILE A 9 15.83 18.47 6.76
N THR A 10 14.85 18.88 7.56
CA THR A 10 15.09 19.50 8.88
C THR A 10 15.79 18.53 9.84
N SER A 11 15.29 17.29 9.92
CA SER A 11 15.83 16.25 10.80
C SER A 11 17.27 15.87 10.44
N PHE A 12 17.62 15.90 9.16
CA PHE A 12 18.98 15.64 8.68
C PHE A 12 19.93 16.83 8.94
N LEU A 13 19.47 18.06 8.76
CA LEU A 13 20.23 19.26 9.09
C LEU A 13 20.52 19.35 10.59
N ASP A 14 19.56 18.96 11.43
CA ASP A 14 19.74 18.90 12.89
C ASP A 14 20.78 17.84 13.28
N PHE A 15 20.75 16.66 12.64
CA PHE A 15 21.75 15.61 12.87
C PHE A 15 23.15 16.01 12.38
N ALA A 16 23.25 16.61 11.19
CA ALA A 16 24.51 17.11 10.64
C ALA A 16 25.10 18.21 11.53
N GLY A 17 24.27 19.15 11.99
CA GLY A 17 24.63 20.21 12.93
C GLY A 17 25.11 19.66 14.28
N LEU A 18 24.40 18.67 14.83
CA LEU A 18 24.79 18.01 16.08
C LEU A 18 26.12 17.25 15.94
N SER A 19 26.37 16.60 14.81
CA SER A 19 27.64 15.89 14.55
C SER A 19 28.83 16.86 14.44
N MET A 20 28.63 18.04 13.83
CA MET A 20 29.63 19.11 13.79
C MET A 20 29.87 19.69 15.19
N PHE A 21 28.82 19.83 16.00
CA PHE A 21 28.92 20.36 17.36
C PHE A 21 29.69 19.42 18.30
N ILE A 22 29.41 18.12 18.24
CA ILE A 22 30.12 17.09 19.04
C ILE A 22 31.61 17.03 18.67
N LYS A 23 31.95 17.16 17.38
CA LYS A 23 33.36 17.20 16.95
C LYS A 23 34.06 18.51 17.34
N LYS A 24 33.38 19.66 17.29
CA LYS A 24 33.93 20.93 17.80
C LYS A 24 34.23 20.86 19.29
N ILE A 25 33.33 20.28 20.10
CA ILE A 25 33.57 20.06 21.54
C ILE A 25 34.83 19.21 21.76
N SER A 26 35.01 18.14 20.97
CA SER A 26 36.20 17.29 21.05
C SER A 26 37.50 18.06 20.74
N ILE A 27 37.48 18.97 19.76
CA ILE A 27 38.63 19.83 19.42
C ILE A 27 38.95 20.81 20.54
N TYR A 28 37.95 21.48 21.13
CA TYR A 28 38.18 22.42 22.24
C TYR A 28 38.69 21.71 23.50
N LEU A 29 38.20 20.50 23.79
CA LEU A 29 38.73 19.65 24.87
C LEU A 29 40.19 19.27 24.62
N PHE A 30 40.56 18.97 23.37
CA PHE A 30 41.92 18.62 22.99
C PHE A 30 42.88 19.83 23.08
N ILE A 31 42.43 21.02 22.67
CA ILE A 31 43.19 22.28 22.83
C ILE A 31 43.38 22.60 24.32
N GLY A 32 42.35 22.44 25.14
CA GLY A 32 42.45 22.62 26.59
C GLY A 32 43.45 21.66 27.24
N ALA A 33 43.40 20.37 26.85
CA ALA A 33 44.33 19.36 27.35
C ALA A 33 45.78 19.65 26.94
N THR A 34 46.03 20.05 25.70
CA THR A 34 47.38 20.38 25.22
C THR A 34 47.96 21.62 25.91
N PHE A 35 47.14 22.65 26.18
CA PHE A 35 47.56 23.81 26.99
C PHE A 35 47.90 23.41 28.43
N TYR A 36 47.08 22.54 29.03
CA TYR A 36 47.29 22.03 30.38
C TYR A 36 48.58 21.23 30.50
N PHE A 37 48.82 20.27 29.60
CA PHE A 37 50.06 19.48 29.57
C PHE A 37 51.30 20.34 29.29
N SER A 38 51.21 21.35 28.43
CA SER A 38 52.32 22.29 28.16
C SER A 38 52.71 23.08 29.41
N ARG A 39 51.73 23.46 30.23
CA ARG A 39 51.95 24.15 31.51
C ARG A 39 52.59 23.24 32.56
N ILE A 40 52.23 21.95 32.59
CA ILE A 40 52.84 20.95 33.49
C ILE A 40 54.30 20.71 33.10
N ILE A 41 54.56 20.44 31.82
CA ILE A 41 55.91 20.15 31.33
C ILE A 41 56.85 21.34 31.57
N LYS A 42 56.38 22.58 31.38
CA LYS A 42 57.17 23.78 31.68
C LYS A 42 57.59 23.84 33.16
N LYS A 43 56.64 23.61 34.08
CA LYS A 43 56.93 23.57 35.52
C LYS A 43 57.96 22.50 35.88
N ASP A 44 57.86 21.31 35.30
CA ASP A 44 58.78 20.21 35.59
C ASP A 44 60.21 20.48 35.08
N ILE A 45 60.35 21.17 33.95
CA ILE A 45 61.65 21.57 33.38
C ILE A 45 62.30 22.68 34.21
N ASP A 46 61.51 23.65 34.68
CA ASP A 46 61.98 24.74 35.54
C ASP A 46 62.51 24.22 36.89
N ILE A 47 61.90 23.16 37.43
CA ILE A 47 62.29 22.53 38.70
C ILE A 47 63.61 21.72 38.58
N LYS A 48 63.93 21.14 37.41
CA LYS A 48 65.02 20.16 37.27
C LYS A 48 66.36 20.69 36.76
N HIS A 49 66.41 21.87 36.11
CA HIS A 49 67.65 22.38 35.51
C HIS A 49 68.02 23.76 36.06
N ASN A 50 69.21 23.90 36.64
CA ASN A 50 69.79 25.18 37.09
C ASN A 50 70.78 25.72 36.04
N SER A 51 70.38 25.73 34.77
CA SER A 51 71.21 26.14 33.62
C SER A 51 70.61 27.35 32.90
N ASP A 52 71.39 28.00 32.03
CA ASP A 52 71.04 29.23 31.29
C ASP A 52 69.59 29.23 30.77
N SER A 53 68.80 30.17 31.29
CA SER A 53 67.35 30.30 31.02
C SER A 53 67.08 30.53 29.54
N SER A 54 67.98 31.24 28.85
CA SER A 54 67.76 31.68 27.47
C SER A 54 67.75 30.53 26.46
N ALA A 55 68.71 29.59 26.59
CA ALA A 55 68.78 28.43 25.70
C ALA A 55 67.59 27.48 25.89
N ARG A 56 67.07 27.37 27.12
CA ARG A 56 65.88 26.55 27.41
C ARG A 56 64.61 27.14 26.84
N ASP A 57 64.43 28.45 26.98
CA ASP A 57 63.29 29.14 26.37
C ASP A 57 63.31 29.02 24.84
N MET A 58 64.48 29.07 24.22
CA MET A 58 64.64 28.89 22.78
C MET A 58 64.20 27.48 22.33
N ILE A 59 64.70 26.42 22.99
CA ILE A 59 64.32 25.04 22.68
C ILE A 59 62.82 24.80 22.93
N PHE A 60 62.27 25.35 24.01
CA PHE A 60 60.85 25.24 24.32
C PHE A 60 59.98 25.90 23.24
N ASN A 61 60.34 27.11 22.83
CA ASN A 61 59.62 27.84 21.78
C ASN A 61 59.70 27.12 20.43
N GLU A 62 60.84 26.52 20.09
CA GLU A 62 61.01 25.74 18.87
C GLU A 62 60.12 24.48 18.87
N ILE A 63 60.10 23.72 19.98
CA ILE A 63 59.23 22.54 20.13
C ILE A 63 57.76 22.95 20.03
N LEU A 64 57.38 24.05 20.68
CA LEU A 64 56.02 24.57 20.65
C LEU A 64 55.61 24.98 19.22
N ALA A 65 56.47 25.72 18.52
CA ALA A 65 56.21 26.16 17.15
C ALA A 65 56.06 24.97 16.19
N ASN A 66 56.95 23.97 16.27
CA ASN A 66 56.89 22.77 15.43
C ASN A 66 55.60 21.96 15.69
N ARG A 67 55.24 21.75 16.97
CA ARG A 67 53.99 21.06 17.32
C ARG A 67 52.76 21.80 16.85
N ASN A 68 52.72 23.12 17.01
CA ASN A 68 51.62 23.95 16.55
C ASN A 68 51.48 23.90 15.02
N ALA A 69 52.59 23.97 14.28
CA ALA A 69 52.58 23.87 12.83
C ALA A 69 52.06 22.50 12.36
N LYS A 70 52.55 21.40 12.95
CA LYS A 70 52.09 20.04 12.62
C LYS A 70 50.61 19.84 12.92
N PHE A 71 50.14 20.31 14.07
CA PHE A 71 48.73 20.22 14.46
C PHE A 71 47.82 21.02 13.52
N ASN A 72 48.21 22.25 13.18
CA ASN A 72 47.46 23.08 12.24
C ASN A 72 47.36 22.43 10.85
N ALA A 73 48.46 21.87 10.34
CA ALA A 73 48.45 21.17 9.05
C ALA A 73 47.50 19.95 9.07
N GLU A 74 47.52 19.15 10.14
CA GLU A 74 46.62 18.01 10.29
C GLU A 74 45.15 18.44 10.41
N LEU A 75 44.88 19.55 11.10
CA LEU A 75 43.53 20.10 11.24
C LEU A 75 42.98 20.60 9.91
N ILE A 76 43.80 21.33 9.12
CA ILE A 76 43.45 21.79 7.77
C ILE A 76 43.15 20.60 6.87
N SER A 77 44.04 19.60 6.83
CA SER A 77 43.84 18.41 5.99
C SER A 77 42.55 17.65 6.34
N ARG A 78 42.20 17.55 7.63
CA ARG A 78 40.93 16.94 8.05
C ARG A 78 39.73 17.77 7.59
N ASP A 79 39.80 19.09 7.67
CA ASP A 79 38.73 20.00 7.25
C ASP A 79 38.48 19.95 5.74
N GLU A 80 39.56 19.88 4.94
CA GLU A 80 39.48 19.66 3.49
C GLU A 80 38.82 18.32 3.16
N ASN A 81 39.21 17.24 3.83
CA ASN A 81 38.61 15.92 3.62
C ASN A 81 37.11 15.91 4.01
N PHE A 82 36.73 16.59 5.08
CA PHE A 82 35.31 16.73 5.45
C PHE A 82 34.54 17.57 4.42
N THR A 83 35.13 18.63 3.90
CA THR A 83 34.53 19.46 2.85
C THR A 83 34.22 18.63 1.61
N VAL A 84 35.16 17.78 1.17
CA VAL A 84 34.98 16.87 0.04
C VAL A 84 33.84 15.88 0.30
N GLU A 85 33.80 15.26 1.48
CA GLU A 85 32.74 14.28 1.79
C GLU A 85 31.36 14.95 1.89
N ILE A 86 31.27 16.16 2.45
CA ILE A 86 30.02 16.94 2.47
C ILE A 86 29.54 17.24 1.05
N GLN A 87 30.44 17.65 0.15
CA GLN A 87 30.09 17.91 -1.25
C GLN A 87 29.62 16.63 -1.97
N ARG A 88 30.24 15.48 -1.67
CA ARG A 88 29.83 14.18 -2.20
C ARG A 88 28.42 13.82 -1.75
N ILE A 89 28.14 13.95 -0.45
CA ILE A 89 26.81 13.69 0.12
C ILE A 89 25.77 14.63 -0.50
N LEU A 90 26.08 15.92 -0.62
CA LEU A 90 25.17 16.91 -1.23
C LEU A 90 24.84 16.55 -2.68
N THR A 91 25.82 16.09 -3.44
CA THR A 91 25.62 15.65 -4.84
C THR A 91 24.68 14.44 -4.93
N ILE A 92 24.85 13.46 -4.04
CA ILE A 92 23.97 12.27 -3.96
C ILE A 92 22.54 12.68 -3.58
N LEU A 93 22.39 13.61 -2.64
CA LEU A 93 21.09 14.13 -2.22
C LEU A 93 20.37 14.83 -3.39
N ASN A 94 21.05 15.75 -4.07
CA ASN A 94 20.48 16.45 -5.22
C ASN A 94 20.06 15.48 -6.33
N THR A 95 20.88 14.47 -6.61
CA THR A 95 20.54 13.43 -7.60
C THR A 95 19.30 12.63 -7.18
N SER A 96 19.19 12.30 -5.89
CA SER A 96 18.02 11.59 -5.35
C SER A 96 16.76 12.44 -5.40
N THR A 97 16.86 13.74 -5.10
CA THR A 97 15.74 14.68 -5.20
C THR A 97 15.18 14.74 -6.61
N VAL A 98 16.02 14.90 -7.64
CA VAL A 98 15.56 14.92 -9.05
C VAL A 98 14.83 13.63 -9.42
N LYS A 99 15.35 12.47 -9.03
CA LYS A 99 14.69 11.18 -9.29
C LYS A 99 13.34 11.05 -8.57
N LEU A 100 13.22 11.60 -7.37
CA LEU A 100 11.94 11.63 -6.64
C LEU A 100 10.92 12.51 -7.36
N ASP A 101 11.33 13.67 -7.87
CA ASP A 101 10.46 14.57 -8.64
C ASP A 101 9.96 13.89 -9.93
N GLU A 102 10.82 13.13 -10.62
CA GLU A 102 10.44 12.35 -11.80
C GLU A 102 9.40 11.27 -11.47
N ILE A 103 9.58 10.55 -10.35
CA ILE A 103 8.62 9.54 -9.88
C ILE A 103 7.28 10.19 -9.54
N GLU A 104 7.29 11.33 -8.85
CA GLU A 104 6.07 12.06 -8.49
C GLU A 104 5.28 12.47 -9.74
N GLN A 105 5.96 12.96 -10.78
CA GLN A 105 5.31 13.30 -12.05
C GLN A 105 4.68 12.08 -12.73
N VAL A 106 5.37 10.95 -12.74
CA VAL A 106 4.85 9.69 -13.31
C VAL A 106 3.60 9.23 -12.56
N LEU A 107 3.62 9.24 -11.22
CA LEU A 107 2.48 8.88 -10.39
C LEU A 107 1.28 9.81 -10.60
N GLN A 108 1.52 11.11 -10.72
CA GLN A 108 0.46 12.07 -11.00
C GLN A 108 -0.19 11.81 -12.37
N ASN A 109 0.61 11.45 -13.38
CA ASN A 109 0.09 11.08 -14.69
C ASN A 109 -0.78 9.81 -14.62
N TYR A 110 -0.32 8.77 -13.90
CA TYR A 110 -1.12 7.56 -13.68
C TYR A 110 -2.44 7.87 -12.97
N HIS A 111 -2.41 8.71 -11.93
CA HIS A 111 -3.62 9.11 -11.21
C HIS A 111 -4.62 9.80 -12.13
N ASN A 112 -4.17 10.74 -12.95
CA ASN A 112 -5.01 11.44 -13.92
C ASN A 112 -5.62 10.47 -14.95
N ASN A 113 -4.81 9.54 -15.48
CA ASN A 113 -5.27 8.54 -16.44
C ASN A 113 -6.32 7.60 -15.83
N PHE A 114 -6.10 7.15 -14.59
CA PHE A 114 -7.05 6.30 -13.89
C PHE A 114 -8.37 7.04 -13.60
N GLY A 115 -8.30 8.30 -13.21
CA GLY A 115 -9.48 9.15 -13.04
C GLY A 115 -10.30 9.30 -14.33
N ARG A 116 -9.63 9.43 -15.48
CA ARG A 116 -10.29 9.47 -16.79
C ARG A 116 -10.97 8.14 -17.13
N VAL A 117 -10.27 7.02 -16.95
CA VAL A 117 -10.83 5.67 -17.16
C VAL A 117 -12.05 5.44 -16.26
N ALA A 118 -11.99 5.83 -14.98
CA ALA A 118 -13.12 5.72 -14.07
C ALA A 118 -14.34 6.52 -14.56
N THR A 119 -14.10 7.73 -15.07
CA THR A 119 -15.16 8.59 -15.64
C THR A 119 -15.77 7.97 -16.90
N GLU A 120 -14.95 7.40 -17.78
CA GLU A 120 -15.42 6.70 -18.98
C GLU A 120 -16.28 5.48 -18.61
N PHE A 121 -15.87 4.72 -17.58
CA PHE A 121 -16.63 3.57 -17.10
C PHE A 121 -18.00 3.97 -16.55
N GLU A 122 -18.08 5.06 -15.78
CA GLU A 122 -19.36 5.59 -15.27
C GLU A 122 -20.29 6.04 -16.41
N SER A 123 -19.72 6.66 -17.45
CA SER A 123 -20.47 7.04 -18.66
C SER A 123 -21.01 5.82 -19.42
N ILE A 124 -20.20 4.76 -19.54
CA ILE A 124 -20.62 3.50 -20.16
C ILE A 124 -21.74 2.86 -19.34
N ASN A 125 -21.58 2.81 -18.02
CA ASN A 125 -22.60 2.25 -17.11
C ASN A 125 -23.94 2.99 -17.24
N THR A 126 -23.92 4.33 -17.25
CA THR A 126 -25.11 5.16 -17.48
C THR A 126 -25.78 4.87 -18.82
N SER A 127 -24.99 4.68 -19.87
CA SER A 127 -25.48 4.35 -21.21
C SER A 127 -26.14 2.97 -21.25
N ILE A 128 -25.55 1.97 -20.58
CA ILE A 128 -26.11 0.62 -20.46
C ILE A 128 -27.47 0.66 -19.75
N VAL A 129 -27.56 1.35 -18.61
CA VAL A 129 -28.81 1.51 -17.86
C VAL A 129 -29.89 2.18 -18.72
N THR A 130 -29.51 3.21 -19.48
CA THR A 130 -30.43 3.90 -20.40
C THR A 130 -30.93 2.97 -21.51
N LEU A 131 -30.04 2.19 -22.12
CA LEU A 131 -30.39 1.21 -23.15
C LEU A 131 -31.33 0.12 -22.60
N GLN A 132 -31.04 -0.41 -21.41
CA GLN A 132 -31.91 -1.40 -20.75
C GLN A 132 -33.32 -0.85 -20.50
N SER A 133 -33.42 0.41 -20.03
CA SER A 133 -34.72 1.07 -19.84
C SER A 133 -35.50 1.17 -21.15
N LYS A 134 -34.85 1.59 -22.25
CA LYS A 134 -35.47 1.66 -23.58
C LYS A 134 -35.92 0.29 -24.10
N ILE A 135 -35.10 -0.74 -23.94
CA ILE A 135 -35.44 -2.12 -24.35
C ILE A 135 -36.68 -2.60 -23.59
N ASN A 136 -36.73 -2.43 -22.28
CA ASN A 136 -37.89 -2.80 -21.46
C ASN A 136 -39.16 -2.06 -21.88
N GLN A 137 -39.04 -0.78 -22.24
CA GLN A 137 -40.15 0.00 -22.77
C GLN A 137 -40.66 -0.58 -24.11
N CYS A 138 -39.77 -0.93 -25.04
CA CYS A 138 -40.16 -1.57 -26.30
C CYS A 138 -40.87 -2.91 -26.07
N TYR A 139 -40.36 -3.75 -25.17
CA TYR A 139 -41.00 -5.03 -24.83
C TYR A 139 -42.42 -4.86 -24.30
N THR A 140 -42.64 -3.88 -23.41
CA THR A 140 -43.99 -3.60 -22.88
C THR A 140 -44.94 -3.03 -23.94
N MET A 141 -44.44 -2.26 -24.91
CA MET A 141 -45.25 -1.80 -26.05
C MET A 141 -45.67 -2.96 -26.97
N ILE A 142 -44.73 -3.86 -27.32
CA ILE A 142 -45.01 -5.02 -28.18
C ILE A 142 -46.07 -5.91 -27.52
N LEU A 143 -45.88 -6.27 -26.25
CA LEU A 143 -46.82 -7.11 -25.49
C LEU A 143 -48.25 -6.53 -25.47
N ARG A 144 -48.39 -5.21 -25.26
CA ARG A 144 -49.70 -4.56 -25.30
C ARG A 144 -50.34 -4.55 -26.68
N THR A 145 -49.53 -4.49 -27.74
CA THR A 145 -50.05 -4.46 -29.12
C THR A 145 -50.57 -5.85 -29.52
N GLU A 146 -49.90 -6.91 -29.09
CA GLU A 146 -50.33 -8.31 -29.30
C GLU A 146 -51.63 -8.65 -28.52
N GLU A 147 -51.83 -8.12 -27.31
CA GLU A 147 -53.10 -8.27 -26.56
C GLU A 147 -54.29 -7.60 -27.28
N ILE A 148 -54.09 -6.43 -27.88
CA ILE A 148 -55.16 -5.69 -28.56
C ILE A 148 -55.61 -6.39 -29.86
N GLU A 149 -54.69 -7.02 -30.60
CA GLU A 149 -55.05 -7.80 -31.80
C GLU A 149 -55.85 -9.07 -31.46
N PHE A 150 -55.59 -9.71 -30.32
CA PHE A 150 -56.30 -10.92 -29.90
C PHE A 150 -57.73 -10.61 -29.42
N ASP A 151 -57.93 -9.49 -28.71
CA ASP A 151 -59.27 -9.08 -28.25
C ASP A 151 -60.15 -8.56 -29.40
N GLN A 152 -59.60 -7.93 -30.43
CA GLN A 152 -60.39 -7.49 -31.59
C GLN A 152 -60.93 -8.64 -32.45
N GLN A 153 -60.22 -9.77 -32.55
CA GLN A 153 -60.74 -10.98 -33.23
C GLN A 153 -61.74 -11.77 -32.37
N SER A 154 -61.61 -11.69 -31.04
CA SER A 154 -62.53 -12.33 -30.08
C SER A 154 -63.89 -11.64 -30.00
N VAL A 155 -63.94 -10.30 -30.03
CA VAL A 155 -65.20 -9.53 -29.94
C VAL A 155 -66.11 -9.72 -31.17
N MET A 156 -65.54 -10.07 -32.33
CA MET A 156 -66.34 -10.35 -33.53
C MET A 156 -66.99 -11.74 -33.54
N SER A 157 -66.66 -12.59 -32.54
CA SER A 157 -67.05 -14.02 -32.51
C SER A 157 -68.03 -14.40 -31.39
N GLN A 158 -68.46 -13.47 -30.52
CA GLN A 158 -69.25 -13.80 -29.32
C GLN A 158 -70.77 -13.49 -29.37
N ALA A 159 -71.33 -13.19 -30.54
CA ALA A 159 -72.78 -13.03 -30.69
C ALA A 159 -73.49 -14.33 -31.09
N SER A 160 -73.29 -15.44 -30.37
CA SER A 160 -74.22 -16.59 -30.44
C SER A 160 -73.95 -17.67 -29.38
N ASN A 161 -75.00 -17.95 -28.59
CA ASN A 161 -75.33 -19.20 -27.88
C ASN A 161 -74.65 -19.44 -26.51
N HIS A 162 -75.34 -19.35 -25.36
CA HIS A 162 -76.38 -20.21 -24.73
C HIS A 162 -75.82 -21.20 -23.68
N SER A 163 -76.32 -21.04 -22.44
CA SER A 163 -76.67 -22.06 -21.43
C SER A 163 -75.67 -22.59 -20.38
N THR A 164 -75.91 -22.15 -19.13
CA THR A 164 -76.21 -22.91 -17.88
C THR A 164 -75.46 -24.20 -17.51
N GLY A 165 -74.91 -24.22 -16.27
CA GLY A 165 -74.60 -25.46 -15.53
C GLY A 165 -73.84 -25.23 -14.21
N GLN A 166 -74.50 -25.38 -13.07
CA GLN A 166 -73.96 -25.37 -11.70
C GLN A 166 -73.25 -26.70 -11.34
N ALA A 167 -72.21 -26.67 -10.48
CA ALA A 167 -72.08 -27.49 -9.24
C ALA A 167 -70.67 -27.45 -8.59
N SER A 168 -70.59 -26.74 -7.46
CA SER A 168 -70.03 -27.10 -6.13
C SER A 168 -68.82 -28.06 -5.91
N ASN A 169 -67.83 -27.49 -5.18
CA ASN A 169 -67.27 -27.90 -3.87
C ASN A 169 -65.92 -28.64 -3.69
N TYR A 170 -65.20 -28.15 -2.65
CA TYR A 170 -64.03 -28.68 -1.88
C TYR A 170 -62.65 -28.60 -2.54
N SER A 171 -61.53 -28.27 -1.88
CA SER A 171 -61.16 -27.74 -0.56
C SER A 171 -59.62 -27.53 -0.59
N THR A 172 -59.12 -26.72 0.35
CA THR A 172 -57.76 -26.78 0.91
C THR A 172 -56.67 -25.94 0.22
N GLY A 173 -56.10 -25.02 1.00
CA GLY A 173 -55.22 -23.96 0.55
C GLY A 173 -53.79 -24.35 0.24
N GLN A 174 -53.07 -23.40 -0.35
CA GLN A 174 -51.64 -23.21 -0.19
C GLN A 174 -51.27 -21.82 -0.71
N ALA A 175 -51.25 -20.86 0.20
CA ALA A 175 -50.47 -19.65 0.03
C ALA A 175 -49.02 -20.00 0.37
N SER A 176 -48.14 -20.02 -0.64
CA SER A 176 -46.69 -19.71 -0.57
C SER A 176 -45.95 -20.43 -1.69
N ASN A 177 -45.23 -19.67 -2.52
CA ASN A 177 -43.86 -19.94 -2.99
C ASN A 177 -43.52 -19.09 -4.24
N TYR A 178 -43.46 -17.77 -4.07
CA TYR A 178 -42.78 -16.87 -5.01
C TYR A 178 -41.71 -16.09 -4.26
N SER A 179 -40.64 -16.75 -3.80
CA SER A 179 -39.46 -16.07 -3.24
C SER A 179 -38.15 -16.88 -3.26
N ALA A 180 -38.13 -18.11 -3.78
CA ALA A 180 -36.93 -18.96 -3.72
C ALA A 180 -35.96 -18.81 -4.93
N SER A 181 -36.39 -18.19 -6.04
CA SER A 181 -35.61 -18.18 -7.30
C SER A 181 -34.70 -16.96 -7.50
N GLN A 182 -34.89 -15.86 -6.76
CA GLN A 182 -34.02 -14.68 -6.88
C GLN A 182 -32.76 -14.76 -5.98
N ALA A 183 -32.83 -15.45 -4.84
CA ALA A 183 -31.70 -15.56 -3.91
C ALA A 183 -30.57 -16.48 -4.41
N SER A 184 -30.89 -17.50 -5.23
CA SER A 184 -29.89 -18.44 -5.76
C SER A 184 -28.98 -17.83 -6.82
N ASN A 185 -29.51 -16.93 -7.65
CA ASN A 185 -28.74 -16.29 -8.72
C ASN A 185 -27.81 -15.20 -8.18
N TYR A 186 -28.24 -14.46 -7.15
CA TYR A 186 -27.37 -13.51 -6.44
C TYR A 186 -26.21 -14.21 -5.71
N SER A 187 -26.47 -15.34 -5.05
CA SER A 187 -25.44 -16.11 -4.33
C SER A 187 -24.40 -16.73 -5.27
N ALA A 188 -24.81 -17.22 -6.44
CA ALA A 188 -23.90 -17.74 -7.47
C ALA A 188 -23.00 -16.64 -8.06
N GLY A 189 -23.56 -15.46 -8.34
CA GLY A 189 -22.81 -14.31 -8.84
C GLY A 189 -21.77 -13.78 -7.85
N ILE A 190 -22.17 -13.58 -6.59
CA ILE A 190 -21.27 -13.13 -5.51
C ILE A 190 -20.13 -14.13 -5.31
N SER A 191 -20.45 -15.42 -5.33
CA SER A 191 -19.44 -16.47 -5.17
C SER A 191 -18.43 -16.53 -6.30
N LEU A 192 -18.83 -16.25 -7.54
CA LEU A 192 -17.94 -16.25 -8.69
C LEU A 192 -16.98 -15.06 -8.65
N THR A 193 -17.47 -13.89 -8.26
CA THR A 193 -16.66 -12.68 -8.10
C THR A 193 -15.58 -12.85 -7.03
N ILE A 194 -15.96 -13.35 -5.85
CA ILE A 194 -15.01 -13.62 -4.76
C ILE A 194 -13.96 -14.66 -5.19
N TRP A 195 -14.39 -15.71 -5.90
CA TRP A 195 -13.45 -16.71 -6.40
C TRP A 195 -12.46 -16.13 -7.42
N ASN A 196 -12.91 -15.28 -8.35
CA ASN A 196 -12.02 -14.67 -9.34
C ASN A 196 -10.97 -13.77 -8.67
N GLN A 197 -11.39 -12.94 -7.72
CA GLN A 197 -10.48 -12.07 -6.95
C GLN A 197 -9.49 -12.88 -6.12
N PHE A 198 -9.99 -13.89 -5.41
CA PHE A 198 -9.15 -14.83 -4.67
C PHE A 198 -8.09 -15.45 -5.58
N LYS A 199 -8.50 -16.03 -6.71
CA LYS A 199 -7.59 -16.72 -7.63
C LYS A 199 -6.53 -15.79 -8.18
N GLN A 200 -6.89 -14.57 -8.56
CA GLN A 200 -5.93 -13.60 -9.08
C GLN A 200 -4.84 -13.27 -8.05
N ILE A 201 -5.23 -12.92 -6.82
CA ILE A 201 -4.27 -12.60 -5.75
C ILE A 201 -3.46 -13.84 -5.37
N PHE A 202 -4.10 -15.01 -5.32
CA PHE A 202 -3.47 -16.27 -5.01
C PHE A 202 -2.36 -16.62 -6.02
N ASP A 203 -2.68 -16.58 -7.31
CA ASP A 203 -1.74 -16.89 -8.40
C ASP A 203 -0.57 -15.90 -8.43
N GLN A 204 -0.86 -14.62 -8.17
CA GLN A 204 0.15 -13.56 -8.11
C GLN A 204 1.16 -13.83 -6.99
N ILE A 205 0.68 -14.00 -5.75
CA ILE A 205 1.57 -14.24 -4.59
C ILE A 205 2.33 -15.56 -4.76
N MET A 206 1.67 -16.60 -5.27
CA MET A 206 2.28 -17.90 -5.52
C MET A 206 3.44 -17.78 -6.52
N THR A 207 3.26 -17.00 -7.58
CA THR A 207 4.29 -16.77 -8.62
C THR A 207 5.42 -15.90 -8.08
N GLU A 208 5.11 -14.79 -7.42
CA GLU A 208 6.10 -13.84 -6.89
C GLU A 208 7.04 -14.49 -5.85
N ASN A 209 6.52 -15.40 -5.04
CA ASN A 209 7.28 -16.06 -3.97
C ASN A 209 7.75 -17.48 -4.34
N ASN A 210 7.48 -17.91 -5.58
CA ASN A 210 7.80 -19.26 -6.07
C ASN A 210 7.28 -20.38 -5.15
N TYR A 211 6.06 -20.22 -4.63
CA TYR A 211 5.43 -21.21 -3.77
C TYR A 211 4.82 -22.35 -4.59
N THR A 212 4.87 -23.56 -4.05
CA THR A 212 4.00 -24.66 -4.50
C THR A 212 2.55 -24.42 -4.08
N LEU A 213 1.60 -25.10 -4.73
CA LEU A 213 0.17 -24.97 -4.38
C LEU A 213 -0.09 -25.33 -2.91
N GLU A 214 0.63 -26.32 -2.39
CA GLU A 214 0.50 -26.77 -1.00
C GLU A 214 1.01 -25.71 -0.01
N GLU A 215 2.17 -25.12 -0.27
CA GLU A 215 2.74 -24.04 0.55
C GLU A 215 1.86 -22.79 0.53
N MET A 216 1.35 -22.42 -0.65
CA MET A 216 0.46 -21.26 -0.78
C MET A 216 -0.86 -21.50 -0.03
N CYS A 217 -1.46 -22.69 -0.14
CA CYS A 217 -2.67 -23.03 0.62
C CYS A 217 -2.43 -23.00 2.13
N LEU A 218 -1.24 -23.40 2.60
CA LEU A 218 -0.85 -23.29 4.01
C LEU A 218 -0.70 -21.83 4.44
N SER A 219 -0.01 -21.02 3.65
CA SER A 219 0.19 -19.58 3.89
C SER A 219 -1.15 -18.85 4.06
N VAL A 220 -2.06 -19.01 3.10
CA VAL A 220 -3.42 -18.41 3.16
C VAL A 220 -4.17 -18.87 4.41
N ALA A 221 -4.09 -20.16 4.74
CA ALA A 221 -4.76 -20.67 5.94
C ALA A 221 -4.17 -20.09 7.24
N MET A 222 -2.86 -19.84 7.30
CA MET A 222 -2.22 -19.17 8.42
C MET A 222 -2.61 -17.69 8.51
N ASP A 223 -2.64 -16.98 7.39
CA ASP A 223 -3.07 -15.58 7.34
C ASP A 223 -4.51 -15.44 7.87
N ILE A 224 -5.44 -16.27 7.39
CA ILE A 224 -6.83 -16.27 7.86
C ILE A 224 -6.93 -16.55 9.37
N ARG A 225 -6.06 -17.42 9.90
CA ARG A 225 -5.97 -17.67 11.36
C ARG A 225 -5.45 -16.47 12.14
N SER A 226 -4.50 -15.74 11.57
CA SER A 226 -4.01 -14.48 12.16
C SER A 226 -5.10 -13.40 12.21
N LEU A 227 -6.05 -13.44 11.27
CA LEU A 227 -7.24 -12.57 11.24
C LEU A 227 -8.36 -13.06 12.20
N GLY A 228 -8.09 -14.06 13.05
CA GLY A 228 -9.02 -14.56 14.06
C GLY A 228 -10.07 -15.54 13.53
N LYS A 229 -9.93 -16.04 12.30
CA LYS A 229 -10.84 -17.02 11.70
C LYS A 229 -10.19 -18.40 11.59
N ASN A 230 -10.97 -19.47 11.78
CA ASN A 230 -10.40 -20.82 11.68
C ASN A 230 -10.75 -21.48 10.35
N ILE A 231 -9.74 -21.63 9.48
CA ILE A 231 -9.83 -22.36 8.22
C ILE A 231 -8.82 -23.51 8.16
N LYS A 232 -9.17 -24.58 7.45
CA LYS A 232 -8.26 -25.70 7.15
C LYS A 232 -7.64 -25.53 5.76
N LYS A 233 -6.37 -25.92 5.59
CA LYS A 233 -5.67 -25.93 4.28
C LYS A 233 -6.52 -26.54 3.16
N VAL A 234 -7.13 -27.70 3.43
CA VAL A 234 -7.97 -28.43 2.47
C VAL A 234 -9.19 -27.64 2.00
N MET A 235 -9.69 -26.69 2.80
CA MET A 235 -10.79 -25.81 2.42
C MET A 235 -10.32 -24.71 1.46
N VAL A 236 -9.12 -24.15 1.70
CA VAL A 236 -8.48 -23.18 0.79
C VAL A 236 -8.21 -23.83 -0.55
N GLN A 237 -7.60 -25.02 -0.55
CA GLN A 237 -7.34 -25.78 -1.77
C GLN A 237 -8.64 -26.13 -2.50
N GLY A 238 -9.64 -26.63 -1.78
CA GLY A 238 -10.95 -26.91 -2.36
C GLY A 238 -11.63 -25.67 -2.93
N PHE A 239 -11.43 -24.49 -2.34
CA PHE A 239 -11.94 -23.23 -2.89
C PHE A 239 -11.22 -22.85 -4.19
N TYR A 240 -9.87 -22.92 -4.18
CA TYR A 240 -9.05 -22.66 -5.37
C TYR A 240 -9.47 -23.53 -6.56
N GLU A 241 -9.62 -24.84 -6.33
CA GLU A 241 -10.00 -25.81 -7.37
C GLU A 241 -11.50 -25.83 -7.70
N ARG A 242 -12.33 -25.01 -7.05
CA ARG A 242 -13.81 -25.03 -7.14
C ARG A 242 -14.45 -26.38 -6.75
N ASN A 243 -13.85 -27.11 -5.83
CA ASN A 243 -14.23 -28.48 -5.44
C ASN A 243 -14.87 -28.58 -4.04
N ILE A 244 -15.52 -27.53 -3.53
CA ILE A 244 -16.14 -27.57 -2.19
C ILE A 244 -17.50 -28.30 -2.23
N LYS A 245 -17.53 -29.52 -1.67
CA LYS A 245 -18.69 -30.42 -1.72
C LYS A 245 -19.79 -30.15 -0.67
N LYS A 246 -19.63 -29.21 0.27
CA LYS A 246 -20.58 -28.98 1.38
C LYS A 246 -21.16 -27.56 1.40
N LYS A 247 -22.48 -27.44 1.20
CA LYS A 247 -23.24 -26.17 1.15
C LYS A 247 -23.04 -25.27 2.38
N ASN A 248 -23.03 -25.82 3.60
CA ASN A 248 -22.84 -25.03 4.82
C ASN A 248 -21.37 -24.63 5.05
N GLY A 249 -20.41 -25.46 4.60
CA GLY A 249 -18.99 -25.12 4.67
C GLY A 249 -18.61 -24.02 3.67
N TYR A 250 -19.30 -23.99 2.52
CA TYR A 250 -19.04 -23.04 1.44
C TYR A 250 -19.23 -21.58 1.85
N ILE A 251 -20.34 -21.26 2.52
CA ILE A 251 -20.64 -19.89 2.95
C ILE A 251 -19.63 -19.40 3.99
N SER A 252 -19.26 -20.27 4.95
CA SER A 252 -18.23 -19.95 5.94
C SER A 252 -16.85 -19.76 5.30
N THR A 253 -16.50 -20.58 4.30
CA THR A 253 -15.25 -20.42 3.54
C THR A 253 -15.25 -19.14 2.70
N LEU A 254 -16.38 -18.76 2.10
CA LEU A 254 -16.52 -17.49 1.37
C LEU A 254 -16.27 -16.27 2.27
N ASP A 255 -16.85 -16.23 3.47
CA ASP A 255 -16.62 -15.16 4.46
C ASP A 255 -15.14 -15.05 4.85
N GLN A 256 -14.53 -16.19 5.17
CA GLN A 256 -13.12 -16.27 5.59
C GLN A 256 -12.16 -15.84 4.48
N ILE A 257 -12.45 -16.24 3.24
CA ILE A 257 -11.63 -15.88 2.08
C ILE A 257 -11.86 -14.42 1.69
N GLY A 258 -13.08 -13.90 1.80
CA GLY A 258 -13.39 -12.49 1.59
C GLY A 258 -12.52 -11.59 2.49
N LEU A 259 -12.43 -11.91 3.78
CA LEU A 259 -11.57 -11.17 4.72
C LEU A 259 -10.09 -11.21 4.36
N TRP A 260 -9.61 -12.36 3.84
CA TRP A 260 -8.24 -12.45 3.37
C TRP A 260 -8.00 -11.59 2.14
N ILE A 261 -8.91 -11.61 1.16
CA ILE A 261 -8.86 -10.74 -0.02
C ILE A 261 -8.78 -9.28 0.43
N ASP A 262 -9.68 -8.85 1.32
CA ASP A 262 -9.70 -7.47 1.85
C ASP A 262 -8.37 -7.10 2.53
N SER A 263 -7.76 -8.03 3.25
CA SER A 263 -6.45 -7.80 3.88
C SER A 263 -5.31 -7.61 2.87
N LYS A 264 -5.39 -8.25 1.70
CA LYS A 264 -4.36 -8.15 0.66
C LYS A 264 -4.58 -6.94 -0.24
N THR A 265 -5.82 -6.61 -0.57
CA THR A 265 -6.14 -5.41 -1.37
C THR A 265 -5.80 -4.12 -0.63
N ASN A 266 -6.00 -4.06 0.69
CA ASN A 266 -5.60 -2.89 1.49
C ASN A 266 -4.07 -2.72 1.64
N ASN A 267 -3.31 -3.81 1.56
CA ASN A 267 -1.84 -3.74 1.59
C ASN A 267 -1.21 -3.47 0.20
N LEU A 268 -1.92 -3.80 -0.89
CA LEU A 268 -1.50 -3.52 -2.26
C LEU A 268 -1.67 -2.04 -2.66
N GLY A 269 -2.42 -1.25 -1.89
CA GLY A 269 -2.53 0.21 -2.07
C GLY A 269 -1.44 1.03 -1.36
N SER A 270 -0.47 0.39 -0.70
CA SER A 270 0.56 1.03 0.13
C SER A 270 2.00 0.73 -0.35
N LYS A 271 2.20 0.21 -1.55
CA LYS A 271 3.53 0.03 -2.15
C LYS A 271 3.73 0.94 -3.35
#